data_AF-A0A7M1SZX3-F1
#
_entry.id   AF-A0A7M1SZX3-F1
#
_cell.length_a   1.000
_cell.length_b   1.000
_cell.length_c   1.000
_cell.angle_alpha   90.00
_cell.angle_beta   90.00
_cell.angle_gamma   90.00
#
_symmetry.space_group_name_H-M   'P 1'
#
loop_
_entity.id
_entity.type
_entity.pdbx_description
1 polymer ?
#
loop_
_entity_poly.entity_id
_entity_poly.type
_entity_poly.pdbx_seq_one_letter_code
_entity_poly.pdbx_strand_id
1 'polypeptide(L)'
;MKFPASLFAIGIILISCSKIDNSREAGLRERDSLLTAREQALALKEADYQNLIKMRDSIQAQQDSLAVTPQLSPVFAGRWNGKVVCTESNCSDYVVGDTRVDAWELTIDGSDIALSNTNKSGSVQVYKGQYDGTNINLTNERTTDSGKLIEIRMQLNNLGQKRISGTRELQVDKNCTAKYTVELIKE
;
A
#
# COMPACT_ATOMS: atom_id res chain seq x y z
N MET A 1 39.07 6.76 -94.25
CA MET A 1 38.35 6.21 -93.09
C MET A 1 38.32 7.26 -91.98
N LYS A 2 37.12 7.72 -91.60
CA LYS A 2 36.87 8.80 -90.63
C LYS A 2 36.53 8.20 -89.26
N PHE A 3 37.51 7.88 -88.42
CA PHE A 3 37.27 7.45 -87.03
C PHE A 3 38.44 7.76 -86.07
N PRO A 4 38.69 9.04 -85.71
CA PRO A 4 39.37 9.31 -84.44
C PRO A 4 38.58 10.24 -83.50
N ALA A 5 37.68 11.08 -84.01
CA ALA A 5 36.95 12.06 -83.19
C ALA A 5 35.82 11.43 -82.33
N SER A 6 35.21 10.33 -82.79
CA SER A 6 34.11 9.67 -82.08
C SER A 6 34.56 8.84 -80.86
N LEU A 7 35.81 8.35 -80.83
CA LEU A 7 36.33 7.60 -79.67
C LEU A 7 36.74 8.54 -78.52
N PHE A 8 37.22 9.74 -78.84
CA PHE A 8 37.65 10.71 -77.83
C PHE A 8 36.47 11.34 -77.08
N ALA A 9 35.34 11.56 -77.76
CA ALA A 9 34.11 12.04 -77.12
C ALA A 9 33.50 11.02 -76.15
N ILE A 10 33.59 9.72 -76.45
CA ILE A 10 33.09 8.64 -75.57
C ILE A 10 33.96 8.50 -74.31
N GLY A 11 35.29 8.70 -74.42
CA GLY A 11 36.20 8.68 -73.28
C GLY A 11 35.93 9.79 -72.25
N ILE A 12 35.57 11.00 -72.70
CA ILE A 12 35.30 12.14 -71.80
C ILE A 12 33.98 11.97 -71.04
N ILE A 13 32.98 11.31 -71.63
CA ILE A 13 31.68 11.03 -70.99
C ILE A 13 31.84 9.97 -69.88
N LEU A 14 32.67 8.94 -70.09
CA LEU A 14 32.92 7.89 -69.10
C LEU A 14 33.71 8.41 -67.87
N ILE A 15 34.66 9.33 -68.08
CA ILE A 15 35.43 9.94 -66.97
C ILE A 15 34.55 10.87 -66.12
N SER A 16 33.57 11.56 -66.73
CA SER A 16 32.64 12.43 -65.98
C SER A 16 31.60 11.65 -65.17
N CYS A 17 31.16 10.48 -65.64
CA CYS A 17 30.21 9.63 -64.91
C CYS A 17 30.82 9.04 -63.62
N SER A 18 32.08 8.58 -63.69
CA SER A 18 32.77 7.98 -62.52
C SER A 18 33.02 8.95 -61.35
N LYS A 19 33.17 10.26 -61.61
CA LYS A 19 33.37 11.26 -60.55
C LYS A 19 32.07 11.60 -59.81
N ILE A 20 30.94 11.60 -60.52
CA ILE A 20 29.62 11.88 -59.93
C ILE A 20 29.22 10.73 -58.99
N ASP A 21 29.39 9.48 -59.42
CA ASP A 21 29.09 8.31 -58.59
C ASP A 21 29.96 8.24 -57.33
N ASN A 22 31.26 8.50 -57.44
CA ASN A 22 32.19 8.48 -56.31
C ASN A 22 31.84 9.55 -55.24
N SER A 23 31.39 10.74 -55.66
CA SER A 23 30.96 11.79 -54.73
C SER A 23 29.67 11.43 -53.97
N ARG A 24 28.75 10.74 -54.64
CA ARG A 24 27.49 10.26 -54.06
C ARG A 24 27.74 9.10 -53.10
N GLU A 25 28.60 8.15 -53.48
CA GLU A 25 29.02 7.03 -52.61
C GLU A 25 29.74 7.52 -51.35
N ALA A 26 30.62 8.53 -51.47
CA ALA A 26 31.28 9.13 -50.32
C ALA A 26 30.27 9.76 -49.34
N GLY A 27 29.29 10.51 -49.85
CA GLY A 27 28.22 11.10 -49.02
C GLY A 27 27.28 10.07 -48.38
N LEU A 28 27.07 8.92 -49.03
CA LEU A 28 26.33 7.81 -48.44
C LEU A 28 27.13 7.13 -47.32
N ARG A 29 28.42 6.86 -47.54
CA ARG A 29 29.31 6.27 -46.51
C ARG A 29 29.44 7.15 -45.27
N GLU A 30 29.53 8.46 -45.45
CA GLU A 30 29.57 9.40 -44.32
C GLU A 30 28.27 9.34 -43.51
N ARG A 31 27.12 9.34 -44.18
CA ARG A 31 25.81 9.19 -43.53
C ARG A 31 25.66 7.87 -42.80
N ASP A 32 26.06 6.77 -43.42
CA ASP A 32 26.00 5.44 -42.80
C ASP A 32 26.87 5.40 -41.54
N SER A 33 28.10 5.94 -41.60
CA SER A 33 28.97 6.01 -40.43
C SER A 33 28.39 6.84 -39.28
N LEU A 34 27.72 7.95 -39.61
CA LEU A 34 27.05 8.81 -38.63
C LEU A 34 25.83 8.12 -38.01
N LEU A 35 25.05 7.39 -38.82
CA LEU A 35 23.90 6.62 -38.35
C LEU A 35 24.35 5.50 -37.41
N THR A 36 25.38 4.74 -37.78
CA THR A 36 25.94 3.70 -36.91
C THR A 36 26.44 4.26 -35.58
N ALA A 37 27.13 5.41 -35.59
CA ALA A 37 27.58 6.06 -34.36
C ALA A 37 26.41 6.47 -33.45
N ARG A 38 25.30 6.96 -34.04
CA ARG A 38 24.08 7.31 -33.30
C ARG A 38 23.38 6.07 -32.74
N GLU A 39 23.29 4.99 -33.51
CA GLU A 39 22.71 3.72 -33.05
C GLU A 39 23.48 3.15 -31.86
N GLN A 40 24.81 3.18 -31.91
CA GLN A 40 25.66 2.77 -30.78
C GLN A 40 25.43 3.64 -29.54
N ALA A 41 25.33 4.97 -29.71
CA ALA A 41 25.05 5.88 -28.61
C ALA A 41 23.67 5.64 -27.99
N LEU A 42 22.65 5.35 -28.81
CA LEU A 42 21.31 5.01 -28.34
C LEU A 42 21.29 3.67 -27.59
N ALA A 43 21.99 2.65 -28.11
CA ALA A 43 22.09 1.34 -27.45
C ALA A 43 22.71 1.45 -26.04
N LEU A 44 23.73 2.28 -25.87
CA LEU A 44 24.32 2.56 -24.56
C LEU A 44 23.33 3.25 -23.62
N LYS A 45 22.60 4.25 -24.11
CA LYS A 45 21.58 4.96 -23.31
C LYS A 45 20.42 4.06 -22.90
N GLU A 46 20.01 3.17 -23.79
CA GLU A 46 18.96 2.20 -23.50
C GLU A 46 19.43 1.17 -22.45
N ALA A 47 20.67 0.68 -22.55
CA ALA A 47 21.25 -0.19 -21.54
C ALA A 47 21.33 0.48 -20.16
N ASP A 48 21.78 1.73 -20.09
CA ASP A 48 21.81 2.52 -18.86
C ASP A 48 20.41 2.70 -18.27
N TYR A 49 19.43 3.04 -19.12
CA TYR A 49 18.04 3.21 -18.70
C TYR A 49 17.45 1.92 -18.11
N GLN A 50 17.71 0.77 -18.74
CA GLN A 50 17.28 -0.53 -18.23
C GLN A 50 17.96 -0.87 -16.89
N ASN A 51 19.23 -0.50 -16.70
CA ASN A 51 19.91 -0.68 -15.42
C ASN A 51 19.31 0.20 -14.31
N LEU A 52 18.94 1.44 -14.62
CA LEU A 52 18.27 2.33 -13.68
C LEU A 52 16.89 1.80 -13.28
N ILE A 53 16.12 1.26 -14.23
CA ILE A 53 14.84 0.59 -13.94
C ILE A 53 15.06 -0.57 -12.98
N LYS A 54 16.00 -1.47 -13.27
CA LYS A 54 16.31 -2.61 -12.40
C LYS A 54 16.73 -2.17 -10.99
N MET A 55 17.51 -1.10 -10.88
CA MET A 55 17.92 -0.55 -9.60
C MET A 55 16.74 0.00 -8.81
N ARG A 56 15.86 0.77 -9.46
CA ARG A 56 14.61 1.26 -8.85
C ARG A 56 13.76 0.09 -8.35
N ASP A 57 13.57 -0.91 -9.19
CA ASP A 57 12.74 -2.08 -8.86
C ASP A 57 13.36 -2.86 -7.69
N SER A 58 14.69 -2.99 -7.65
CA SER A 58 15.41 -3.60 -6.51
C SER A 58 15.24 -2.80 -5.21
N ILE A 59 15.24 -1.46 -5.27
CA ILE A 59 15.03 -0.60 -4.10
C ILE A 59 13.59 -0.74 -3.59
N GLN A 60 12.60 -0.75 -4.49
CA GLN A 60 11.19 -0.93 -4.13
C GLN A 60 10.94 -2.32 -3.49
N ALA A 61 11.48 -3.39 -4.08
CA ALA A 61 11.39 -4.73 -3.51
C ALA A 61 12.04 -4.83 -2.11
N GLN A 62 13.10 -4.05 -1.85
CA GLN A 62 13.72 -3.98 -0.52
C GLN A 62 12.87 -3.20 0.49
N GLN A 63 12.13 -2.17 0.07
CA GLN A 63 11.20 -1.46 0.95
C GLN A 63 10.02 -2.34 1.38
N ASP A 64 9.49 -3.17 0.49
CA ASP A 64 8.40 -4.12 0.82
C ASP A 64 8.83 -5.19 1.84
N SER A 65 10.13 -5.53 1.89
CA SER A 65 10.66 -6.51 2.84
C SER A 65 11.03 -5.94 4.21
N LEU A 66 10.94 -4.61 4.39
CA LEU A 66 11.23 -3.92 5.65
C LEU A 66 10.01 -3.20 6.24
N ALA A 67 8.79 -3.58 5.86
CA ALA A 67 7.58 -3.13 6.53
C ALA A 67 7.57 -3.66 7.98
N VAL A 68 8.23 -2.93 8.89
CA VAL A 68 8.15 -3.16 10.33
C VAL A 68 6.71 -2.84 10.73
N THR A 69 5.87 -3.87 10.78
CA THR A 69 4.52 -3.72 11.31
C THR A 69 4.65 -3.21 12.74
N PRO A 70 4.06 -2.04 13.08
CA PRO A 70 4.16 -1.51 14.43
C PRO A 70 3.60 -2.53 15.42
N GLN A 71 4.42 -2.94 16.38
CA GLN A 71 4.02 -3.91 17.40
C GLN A 71 3.64 -3.21 18.70
N LEU A 72 2.53 -3.64 19.29
CA LEU A 72 2.12 -3.18 20.61
C LEU A 72 2.99 -3.83 21.68
N SER A 73 3.47 -3.05 22.65
CA SER A 73 4.30 -3.58 23.73
C SER A 73 3.57 -4.67 24.54
N PRO A 74 4.22 -5.80 24.89
CA PRO A 74 3.62 -6.84 25.72
C PRO A 74 3.12 -6.38 27.09
N VAL A 75 3.56 -5.22 27.59
CA VAL A 75 3.11 -4.64 28.88
C VAL A 75 1.59 -4.39 28.92
N PHE A 76 0.97 -4.18 27.76
CA PHE A 76 -0.47 -3.95 27.68
C PHE A 76 -1.28 -5.24 27.83
N ALA A 77 -0.69 -6.42 27.58
CA ALA A 77 -1.38 -7.70 27.67
C ALA A 77 -1.83 -8.05 29.10
N GLY A 78 -2.90 -8.84 29.21
CA GLY A 78 -3.46 -9.32 30.47
C GLY A 78 -4.83 -8.71 30.79
N ARG A 79 -5.20 -8.76 32.07
CA ARG A 79 -6.55 -8.39 32.54
C ARG A 79 -6.71 -6.90 32.81
N TRP A 80 -7.92 -6.44 32.55
CA TRP A 80 -8.36 -5.06 32.69
C TRP A 80 -9.80 -5.04 33.23
N ASN A 81 -10.09 -4.09 34.11
CA ASN A 81 -11.45 -3.76 34.49
C ASN A 81 -11.97 -2.67 33.56
N GLY A 82 -13.00 -2.96 32.78
CA GLY A 82 -13.48 -2.07 31.73
C GLY A 82 -14.83 -1.46 32.05
N LYS A 83 -14.91 -0.13 31.95
CA LYS A 83 -16.12 0.66 32.02
C LYS A 83 -16.48 1.18 30.62
N VAL A 84 -17.72 0.93 30.20
CA VAL A 84 -18.25 1.39 28.93
C VAL A 84 -19.49 2.24 29.20
N VAL A 85 -19.56 3.45 28.63
CA VAL A 85 -20.69 4.38 28.81
C VAL A 85 -21.25 4.79 27.47
N CYS A 86 -22.57 4.61 27.26
CA CYS A 86 -23.26 5.07 26.05
C CYS A 86 -23.35 6.60 26.05
N THR A 87 -22.79 7.25 25.04
CA THR A 87 -22.78 8.71 24.91
C THR A 87 -23.76 9.21 23.86
N GLU A 88 -24.01 8.42 22.81
CA GLU A 88 -24.92 8.74 21.72
C GLU A 88 -25.63 7.46 21.28
N SER A 89 -26.93 7.53 20.99
CA SER A 89 -27.67 6.41 20.42
C SER A 89 -28.90 6.90 19.68
N ASN A 90 -29.16 6.31 18.51
CA ASN A 90 -30.45 6.40 17.83
C ASN A 90 -31.18 5.04 17.82
N CYS A 91 -30.66 4.03 18.52
CA CYS A 91 -31.25 2.71 18.63
C CYS A 91 -32.22 2.66 19.82
N SER A 92 -33.37 1.98 19.68
CA SER A 92 -34.33 1.79 20.78
C SER A 92 -33.76 1.03 21.98
N ASP A 93 -32.83 0.11 21.71
CA ASP A 93 -32.35 -0.87 22.69
C ASP A 93 -31.09 -0.41 23.43
N TYR A 94 -30.58 0.78 23.11
CA TYR A 94 -29.34 1.32 23.69
C TYR A 94 -29.60 2.75 24.17
N VAL A 95 -29.59 2.95 25.49
CA VAL A 95 -29.99 4.22 26.12
C VAL A 95 -28.75 5.05 26.47
N VAL A 96 -28.78 6.33 26.13
CA VAL A 96 -27.69 7.27 26.48
C VAL A 96 -27.57 7.38 27.99
N GLY A 97 -26.33 7.26 28.50
CA GLY A 97 -26.02 7.21 29.92
C GLY A 97 -25.87 5.79 30.48
N ASP A 98 -26.29 4.76 29.74
CA ASP A 98 -26.09 3.37 30.15
C ASP A 98 -24.62 3.08 30.40
N THR A 99 -24.33 2.53 31.57
CA THR A 99 -22.98 2.19 32.00
C THR A 99 -22.87 0.69 32.24
N ARG A 100 -21.82 0.09 31.70
CA ARG A 100 -21.48 -1.32 31.92
C ARG A 100 -20.07 -1.44 32.43
N VAL A 101 -19.89 -2.32 33.41
CA VAL A 101 -18.58 -2.63 34.00
C VAL A 101 -18.41 -4.13 33.91
N ASP A 102 -17.42 -4.54 33.13
CA ASP A 102 -17.16 -5.93 32.76
C ASP A 102 -15.66 -6.22 32.90
N ALA A 103 -15.30 -7.50 32.93
CA ALA A 103 -13.91 -7.93 32.91
C ALA A 103 -13.41 -7.99 31.46
N TRP A 104 -12.20 -7.49 31.21
CA TRP A 104 -11.59 -7.45 29.89
C TRP A 104 -10.23 -8.13 29.92
N GLU A 105 -9.86 -8.79 28.83
CA GLU A 105 -8.55 -9.41 28.67
C GLU A 105 -7.97 -9.05 27.30
N LEU A 106 -6.80 -8.42 27.31
CA LEU A 106 -6.06 -8.06 26.10
C LEU A 106 -4.99 -9.12 25.84
N THR A 107 -5.04 -9.76 24.69
CA THR A 107 -4.00 -10.67 24.20
C THR A 107 -3.32 -10.07 22.98
N ILE A 108 -2.01 -10.28 22.89
CA ILE A 108 -1.16 -9.75 21.84
C ILE A 108 -0.37 -10.94 21.26
N ASP A 109 -0.52 -11.19 19.98
CA ASP A 109 0.19 -12.23 19.23
C ASP A 109 0.82 -11.60 17.97
N GLY A 110 2.06 -11.12 18.09
CA GLY A 110 2.72 -10.35 17.05
C GLY A 110 1.98 -9.03 16.76
N SER A 111 1.43 -8.91 15.54
CA SER A 111 0.61 -7.76 15.12
C SER A 111 -0.87 -7.92 15.47
N ASP A 112 -1.31 -9.16 15.75
CA ASP A 112 -2.70 -9.45 16.02
C ASP A 112 -3.03 -9.19 17.48
N ILE A 113 -4.13 -8.48 17.68
CA ILE A 113 -4.63 -8.10 19.00
C ILE A 113 -6.04 -8.65 19.13
N ALA A 114 -6.29 -9.35 20.23
CA ALA A 114 -7.65 -9.69 20.63
C ALA A 114 -7.96 -9.10 21.99
N LEU A 115 -9.17 -8.59 22.11
CA LEU A 115 -9.70 -8.02 23.33
C LEU A 115 -10.99 -8.74 23.66
N SER A 116 -11.01 -9.48 24.75
CA SER A 116 -12.16 -10.27 25.18
C SER A 116 -12.87 -9.57 26.32
N ASN A 117 -14.16 -9.30 26.18
CA ASN A 117 -15.03 -8.84 27.25
C ASN A 117 -15.79 -10.04 27.82
N THR A 118 -15.77 -10.21 29.13
CA THR A 118 -16.61 -11.17 29.85
C THR A 118 -17.60 -10.41 30.72
N ASN A 119 -18.88 -10.54 30.38
CA ASN A 119 -19.94 -9.88 31.14
C ASN A 119 -20.22 -10.61 32.47
N LYS A 120 -21.06 -10.01 33.31
CA LYS A 120 -21.46 -10.61 34.60
C LYS A 120 -22.17 -11.96 34.50
N SER A 121 -22.78 -12.28 33.36
CA SER A 121 -23.43 -13.58 33.12
C SER A 121 -22.46 -14.63 32.56
N GLY A 122 -21.18 -14.30 32.39
CA GLY A 122 -20.16 -15.19 31.82
C GLY A 122 -20.15 -15.28 30.29
N SER A 123 -20.94 -14.48 29.59
CA SER A 123 -20.89 -14.41 28.12
C SER A 123 -19.64 -13.66 27.70
N VAL A 124 -18.89 -14.25 26.77
CA VAL A 124 -17.63 -13.71 26.25
C VAL A 124 -17.86 -13.13 24.86
N GLN A 125 -17.46 -11.87 24.66
CA GLN A 125 -17.41 -11.20 23.37
C GLN A 125 -15.96 -10.89 23.00
N VAL A 126 -15.51 -11.32 21.82
CA VAL A 126 -14.13 -11.16 21.38
C VAL A 126 -14.06 -10.14 20.24
N TYR A 127 -13.28 -9.08 20.44
CA TYR A 127 -12.93 -8.10 19.43
C TYR A 127 -11.54 -8.42 18.89
N LYS A 128 -11.34 -8.36 17.59
CA LYS A 128 -10.06 -8.66 16.94
C LYS A 128 -9.60 -7.47 16.11
N GLY A 129 -8.30 -7.27 16.01
CA GLY A 129 -7.75 -6.25 15.15
C GLY A 129 -6.26 -6.04 15.39
N GLN A 130 -5.78 -4.83 15.13
CA GLN A 130 -4.34 -4.55 15.02
C GLN A 130 -3.98 -3.18 15.60
N TYR A 131 -2.69 -3.03 15.91
CA TYR A 131 -2.09 -1.76 16.32
C TYR A 131 -1.50 -1.06 15.11
N ASP A 132 -1.91 0.18 14.85
CA ASP A 132 -1.45 0.96 13.70
C ASP A 132 -0.18 1.80 14.00
N GLY A 133 0.41 1.65 15.19
CA GLY A 133 1.51 2.49 15.68
C GLY A 133 1.06 3.60 16.63
N THR A 134 -0.23 3.91 16.68
CA THR A 134 -0.82 4.91 17.59
C THR A 134 -2.05 4.37 18.32
N ASN A 135 -2.94 3.70 17.59
CA ASN A 135 -4.23 3.22 18.08
C ASN A 135 -4.35 1.71 17.93
N ILE A 136 -5.11 1.10 18.83
CA ILE A 136 -5.58 -0.27 18.68
C ILE A 136 -6.97 -0.18 18.03
N ASN A 137 -7.09 -0.70 16.81
CA ASN A 137 -8.35 -0.74 16.08
C ASN A 137 -8.88 -2.17 16.11
N LEU A 138 -10.10 -2.36 16.61
CA LEU A 138 -10.71 -3.66 16.84
C LEU A 138 -12.10 -3.72 16.23
N THR A 139 -12.51 -4.89 15.77
CA THR A 139 -13.83 -5.16 15.24
C THR A 139 -14.43 -6.42 15.83
N ASN A 140 -15.76 -6.45 15.90
CA ASN A 140 -16.54 -7.65 16.16
C ASN A 140 -17.80 -7.60 15.31
N GLU A 141 -18.09 -8.68 14.59
CA GLU A 141 -19.27 -8.80 13.75
C GLU A 141 -20.04 -10.05 14.18
N ARG A 142 -21.37 -9.92 14.27
CA ARG A 142 -22.25 -11.03 14.65
C ARG A 142 -23.66 -10.83 14.10
N THR A 143 -24.34 -11.93 13.85
CA THR A 143 -25.75 -11.93 13.43
C THR A 143 -26.62 -12.37 14.60
N THR A 144 -27.74 -11.68 14.82
CA THR A 144 -28.75 -12.08 15.81
C THR A 144 -29.60 -13.24 15.31
N ASP A 145 -30.32 -13.92 16.20
CA ASP A 145 -31.29 -14.97 15.82
C ASP A 145 -32.40 -14.46 14.89
N SER A 146 -32.69 -13.15 14.97
CA SER A 146 -33.63 -12.44 14.09
C SER A 146 -33.04 -12.03 12.74
N GLY A 147 -31.79 -12.41 12.44
CA GLY A 147 -31.11 -12.15 11.17
C GLY A 147 -30.49 -10.76 11.04
N LYS A 148 -30.44 -9.97 12.11
CA LYS A 148 -29.86 -8.62 12.09
C LYS A 148 -28.34 -8.69 12.22
N LEU A 149 -27.63 -7.98 11.36
CA LEU A 149 -26.19 -7.83 11.42
C LEU A 149 -25.81 -6.75 12.44
N ILE A 150 -24.96 -7.10 13.39
CA ILE A 150 -24.38 -6.18 14.36
C ILE A 150 -22.88 -6.07 14.09
N GLU A 151 -22.45 -4.90 13.65
CA GLU A 151 -21.05 -4.53 13.52
C GLU A 151 -20.64 -3.67 14.71
N ILE A 152 -19.50 -3.99 15.32
CA ILE A 152 -18.92 -3.19 16.40
C ILE A 152 -17.51 -2.82 16.00
N ARG A 153 -17.18 -1.54 16.08
CA ARG A 153 -15.83 -1.01 15.85
C ARG A 153 -15.36 -0.33 17.14
N MET A 154 -14.15 -0.61 17.56
CA MET A 154 -13.56 -0.01 18.74
C MET A 154 -12.19 0.53 18.40
N GLN A 155 -11.92 1.74 18.86
CA GLN A 155 -10.64 2.40 18.70
C GLN A 155 -10.14 2.83 20.08
N LEU A 156 -9.01 2.26 20.50
CA LEU A 156 -8.31 2.65 21.72
C LEU A 156 -7.12 3.52 21.33
N ASN A 157 -7.18 4.80 21.66
CA ASN A 157 -6.24 5.82 21.19
C ASN A 157 -5.47 6.52 22.31
N ASN A 158 -5.80 6.25 23.56
CA ASN A 158 -5.05 6.71 24.72
C ASN A 158 -4.51 5.48 25.47
N LEU A 159 -3.26 5.12 25.18
CA LEU A 159 -2.63 3.90 25.67
C LEU A 159 -1.67 4.21 26.83
N GLY A 160 -2.16 4.11 28.06
CA GLY A 160 -1.34 4.19 29.27
C GLY A 160 -1.17 2.82 29.93
N GLN A 161 -0.02 2.57 30.57
CA GLN A 161 0.25 1.27 31.21
C GLN A 161 -0.78 0.88 32.29
N LYS A 162 -1.41 1.87 32.94
CA LYS A 162 -2.43 1.66 33.99
C LYS A 162 -3.86 1.90 33.51
N ARG A 163 -4.01 2.62 32.40
CA ARG A 163 -5.31 3.09 31.89
C ARG A 163 -5.26 3.17 30.38
N ILE A 164 -6.18 2.49 29.72
CA ILE A 164 -6.42 2.62 28.30
C ILE A 164 -7.80 3.25 28.11
N SER A 165 -7.95 4.19 27.19
CA SER A 165 -9.27 4.72 26.84
C SER A 165 -9.44 4.90 25.34
N GLY A 166 -10.71 4.97 24.93
CA GLY A 166 -11.08 5.14 23.54
C GLY A 166 -12.59 5.16 23.34
N THR A 167 -13.01 4.79 22.13
CA THR A 167 -14.41 4.79 21.73
C THR A 167 -14.81 3.43 21.16
N ARG A 168 -16.10 3.11 21.30
CA ARG A 168 -16.74 1.96 20.66
C ARG A 168 -17.98 2.43 19.94
N GLU A 169 -18.14 2.03 18.70
CA GLU A 169 -19.32 2.26 17.88
C GLU A 169 -19.98 0.92 17.60
N LEU A 170 -21.30 0.86 17.77
CA LEU A 170 -22.14 -0.28 17.46
C LEU A 170 -23.11 0.14 16.36
N GLN A 171 -23.18 -0.65 15.29
CA GLN A 171 -24.07 -0.42 14.15
C GLN A 171 -24.93 -1.67 13.94
N VAL A 172 -26.25 -1.49 13.84
CA VAL A 172 -27.22 -2.59 13.58
C VAL A 172 -27.86 -2.37 12.22
N ASP A 173 -27.68 -3.33 11.31
CA ASP A 173 -28.19 -3.31 9.92
C ASP A 173 -27.96 -1.99 9.17
N LYS A 174 -26.94 -1.23 9.56
CA LYS A 174 -26.66 0.14 9.09
C LYS A 174 -27.77 1.17 9.33
N ASN A 175 -28.83 0.79 10.05
CA ASN A 175 -30.00 1.62 10.30
C ASN A 175 -29.93 2.35 11.65
N CYS A 176 -29.30 1.71 12.65
CA CYS A 176 -29.11 2.32 13.96
C CYS A 176 -27.65 2.25 14.38
N THR A 177 -27.20 3.26 15.12
CA THR A 177 -25.84 3.46 15.60
C THR A 177 -25.88 3.93 17.04
N ALA A 178 -25.04 3.32 17.88
CA ALA A 178 -24.79 3.74 19.25
C ALA A 178 -23.29 3.89 19.48
N LYS A 179 -22.88 5.00 20.10
CA LYS A 179 -21.48 5.29 20.45
C LYS A 179 -21.28 5.22 21.96
N TYR A 180 -20.09 4.78 22.31
CA TYR A 180 -19.69 4.55 23.67
C TYR A 180 -18.29 5.09 23.90
N THR A 181 -18.06 5.58 25.12
CA THR A 181 -16.71 5.73 25.65
C THR A 181 -16.30 4.44 26.31
N VAL A 182 -15.04 4.07 26.14
CA VAL A 182 -14.44 2.86 26.72
C VAL A 182 -13.27 3.29 27.57
N GLU A 183 -13.21 2.77 28.79
CA GLU A 183 -12.13 2.98 29.74
C GLU A 183 -11.74 1.63 30.34
N LEU A 184 -10.48 1.26 30.24
CA LEU A 184 -9.91 0.04 30.79
C LEU A 184 -8.87 0.42 31.85
N ILE A 185 -9.02 -0.11 33.06
CA ILE A 185 -8.08 0.07 34.17
C ILE A 185 -7.37 -1.25 34.42
N LYS A 186 -6.04 -1.23 34.53
CA LYS A 186 -5.25 -2.44 34.77
C LYS A 186 -5.64 -3.06 36.11
N GLU A 187 -5.86 -4.39 36.12
CA GLU A 187 -6.06 -5.16 37.36
C GLU A 187 -4.76 -5.28 38.16
#